data_AF-A0A9P8D9H7-F1
#
_entry.id   AF-A0A9P8D9H7-F1
#
_cell.length_a   1.000
_cell.length_b   1.000
_cell.length_c   1.000
_cell.angle_alpha   90.00
_cell.angle_beta   90.00
_cell.angle_gamma   90.00
#
_symmetry.space_group_name_H-M   'P 1'
#
loop_
_entity.id
_entity.type
_entity.pdbx_description
1 polymer ?
#
loop_
_entity_poly.entity_id
_entity_poly.type
_entity_poly.pdbx_seq_one_letter_code
_entity_poly.pdbx_strand_id
1 'polypeptide(L)'
;MADVAETPEIGLPIDSKEAVVVEEEKDIDQTKSEDADEHKNGDVRASGTEPAPEPEAKPGPEADNPPKHPPLAIIEGKVSDSSGEEAVPIDFVTMGMFIIDDIDFIPPTPPVKDILGGAGTYSALGARLFSPPPKSVSVGWIVDQGSDFPPSLSTLIDSWSTSALFRHDGLRLTTRGWNGYEGTTEKRAFRYLTPKKRLTAQDLTPPLLKSRSFHLICSPNRCRDLVSEITSLRKKVMAPETYTKPIFIWEPVPDLCTPDELLNCTNCLPLVDICSPNHAELAGFMGDSGLDPETGEISTIAVERACEQLLASMPLQSFSLVIRAGEKGCYIAKNGGRKRGRDPKTTKRRKKDYVRGGLQPDTDMEALFAGLLQDADGIVAREEIEVDPGVEKWVPAYHTDPSKVVDPTGGGNTFLGGLGVALARGESLEDAVACATVAASFAIEQVGVPTIGRDAEGREAWNGHNVEDRLREFRKRL
;
A
#
# COMPACT_ATOMS: atom_id res chain seq x y z
N MET A 1 -5.75 -44.45 -65.16
CA MET A 1 -6.57 -43.84 -66.23
C MET A 1 -6.49 -42.34 -65.97
N ALA A 2 -5.56 -41.59 -66.55
CA ALA A 2 -5.61 -40.98 -67.91
C ALA A 2 -6.92 -40.20 -68.11
N ASP A 3 -7.02 -38.93 -68.48
CA ASP A 3 -6.12 -37.91 -69.07
C ASP A 3 -6.84 -36.52 -68.85
N VAL A 4 -6.13 -35.43 -68.52
CA VAL A 4 -5.74 -34.26 -69.38
C VAL A 4 -6.86 -33.29 -69.82
N ALA A 5 -6.73 -32.01 -69.41
CA ALA A 5 -6.88 -30.77 -70.21
C ALA A 5 -6.78 -29.55 -69.25
N GLU A 6 -5.67 -28.81 -69.20
CA GLU A 6 -5.33 -27.58 -69.95
C GLU A 6 -5.34 -26.33 -69.04
N THR A 7 -4.15 -25.76 -68.86
CA THR A 7 -3.87 -24.44 -68.24
C THR A 7 -4.05 -23.31 -69.25
N PRO A 8 -4.12 -22.04 -68.79
CA PRO A 8 -2.95 -21.20 -69.05
C PRO A 8 -2.49 -20.34 -67.86
N GLU A 9 -1.17 -20.17 -67.82
CA GLU A 9 -0.38 -19.31 -66.95
C GLU A 9 -0.61 -17.82 -67.23
N ILE A 10 -0.52 -16.99 -66.19
CA ILE A 10 -0.14 -15.58 -66.32
C ILE A 10 1.05 -15.36 -65.38
N GLY A 11 2.21 -15.09 -65.99
CA GLY A 11 3.48 -14.91 -65.33
C GLY A 11 3.63 -13.55 -64.63
N LEU A 12 4.38 -13.58 -63.52
CA LEU A 12 4.96 -12.41 -62.87
C LEU A 12 6.34 -12.13 -63.49
N PRO A 13 6.66 -10.89 -63.88
CA PRO A 13 8.03 -10.54 -64.24
C PRO A 13 8.80 -10.09 -62.99
N ILE A 14 9.94 -10.76 -62.80
CA ILE A 14 11.10 -10.29 -62.06
C ILE A 14 11.99 -9.61 -63.11
N ASP A 15 12.39 -8.35 -62.94
CA ASP A 15 13.82 -8.03 -62.95
C ASP A 15 14.14 -6.65 -62.37
N SER A 16 15.31 -6.67 -61.75
CA SER A 16 16.10 -5.69 -61.06
C SER A 16 16.63 -4.54 -61.92
N LYS A 17 16.89 -3.39 -61.25
CA LYS A 17 18.16 -2.65 -61.30
C LYS A 17 18.20 -1.53 -60.25
N GLU A 18 19.22 -1.63 -59.38
CA GLU A 18 20.09 -0.63 -58.75
C GLU A 18 19.70 0.87 -58.84
N ALA A 19 20.00 1.78 -57.91
CA ALA A 19 20.60 1.85 -56.58
C ALA A 19 20.90 3.34 -56.40
N VAL A 20 20.31 4.03 -55.42
CA VAL A 20 20.88 5.27 -54.86
C VAL A 20 20.56 5.27 -53.36
N VAL A 21 21.63 5.16 -52.58
CA VAL A 21 21.65 5.22 -51.12
C VAL A 21 21.71 6.70 -50.73
N VAL A 22 20.76 7.16 -49.93
CA VAL A 22 20.90 8.38 -49.12
C VAL A 22 20.47 8.00 -47.71
N GLU A 23 21.46 7.97 -46.83
CA GLU A 23 21.32 7.80 -45.39
C GLU A 23 20.78 9.12 -44.80
N GLU A 24 19.68 9.05 -44.03
CA GLU A 24 19.32 10.10 -43.08
C GLU A 24 19.56 9.56 -41.67
N GLU A 25 20.44 10.27 -40.97
CA GLU A 25 20.98 9.98 -39.66
C GLU A 25 19.89 9.98 -38.58
N LYS A 26 19.91 8.96 -37.73
CA LYS A 26 19.24 8.95 -36.43
C LYS A 26 20.13 9.65 -35.42
N ASP A 27 19.76 10.85 -35.02
CA ASP A 27 20.28 11.46 -33.79
C ASP A 27 19.78 10.67 -32.57
N ILE A 28 20.71 9.97 -31.93
CA ILE A 28 20.55 9.35 -30.62
C ILE A 28 21.22 10.31 -29.63
N ASP A 29 20.42 11.11 -28.93
CA ASP A 29 20.91 11.89 -27.80
C ASP A 29 21.03 10.97 -26.57
N GLN A 30 22.27 10.64 -26.23
CA GLN A 30 22.64 9.94 -25.00
C GLN A 30 22.95 10.98 -23.92
N THR A 31 22.01 11.25 -23.02
CA THR A 31 22.33 11.84 -21.71
C THR A 31 22.28 10.75 -20.65
N LYS A 32 23.44 10.12 -20.45
CA LYS A 32 23.72 9.32 -19.25
C LYS A 32 23.86 10.29 -18.06
N SER A 33 23.07 10.05 -17.03
CA SER A 33 23.29 10.59 -15.69
C SER A 33 24.49 9.89 -15.06
N GLU A 34 25.54 10.66 -14.79
CA GLU A 34 26.67 10.28 -13.94
C GLU A 34 26.29 10.50 -12.48
N ASP A 35 26.50 9.48 -11.64
CA ASP A 35 27.14 9.62 -10.33
C ASP A 35 27.53 8.22 -9.84
N ALA A 36 28.79 7.87 -10.09
CA ALA A 36 29.49 6.79 -9.40
C ALA A 36 30.90 7.29 -9.09
N ASP A 37 31.17 7.46 -7.80
CA ASP A 37 32.48 7.66 -7.20
C ASP A 37 33.49 6.61 -7.70
N GLU A 38 34.70 7.02 -8.06
CA GLU A 38 35.87 6.16 -7.83
C GLU A 38 37.20 6.93 -7.67
N HIS A 39 37.87 6.58 -6.58
CA HIS A 39 39.28 6.83 -6.26
C HIS A 39 40.23 6.08 -7.22
N LYS A 40 41.22 6.77 -7.82
CA LYS A 40 42.69 6.53 -7.70
C LYS A 40 43.51 7.05 -8.89
N ASN A 41 44.51 7.86 -8.53
CA ASN A 41 45.90 7.94 -9.03
C ASN A 41 46.25 7.57 -10.49
N GLY A 42 46.86 8.53 -11.18
CA GLY A 42 47.70 8.28 -12.35
C GLY A 42 48.35 9.57 -12.87
N ASP A 43 49.63 9.75 -12.54
CA ASP A 43 50.54 10.83 -12.89
C ASP A 43 50.77 10.97 -14.43
N VAL A 44 51.01 12.20 -14.93
CA VAL A 44 52.04 12.58 -15.94
C VAL A 44 51.86 14.05 -16.43
N ARG A 45 52.90 14.84 -16.11
CA ARG A 45 53.43 16.14 -16.63
C ARG A 45 53.32 16.35 -18.16
N ALA A 46 53.42 17.52 -18.82
CA ALA A 46 53.78 18.95 -18.61
C ALA A 46 53.15 19.74 -19.80
N SER A 47 53.03 21.07 -19.93
CA SER A 47 53.87 22.24 -19.65
C SER A 47 53.01 23.52 -19.87
N GLY A 48 52.98 24.50 -18.95
CA GLY A 48 53.75 25.77 -18.99
C GLY A 48 53.01 26.89 -19.75
N THR A 49 52.42 27.92 -19.13
CA THR A 49 53.16 29.10 -18.62
C THR A 49 52.28 29.96 -17.69
N GLU A 50 52.82 30.33 -16.52
CA GLU A 50 52.34 31.37 -15.59
C GLU A 50 52.84 32.79 -15.98
N PRO A 51 52.30 33.85 -15.35
CA PRO A 51 53.11 34.51 -14.31
C PRO A 51 52.34 34.88 -13.02
N ALA A 52 53.13 34.98 -11.94
CA ALA A 52 52.79 35.06 -10.51
C ALA A 52 52.91 36.52 -9.94
N PRO A 53 53.07 36.79 -8.61
CA PRO A 53 52.05 36.74 -7.56
C PRO A 53 52.10 37.94 -6.55
N GLU A 54 51.31 37.79 -5.45
CA GLU A 54 51.47 38.29 -4.05
C GLU A 54 50.87 39.64 -3.58
N PRO A 55 50.55 39.83 -2.27
CA PRO A 55 50.91 39.00 -1.09
C PRO A 55 49.77 38.62 -0.11
N GLU A 56 50.10 37.64 0.74
CA GLU A 56 49.36 37.11 1.90
C GLU A 56 49.29 38.08 3.10
N ALA A 57 48.26 37.90 3.95
CA ALA A 57 48.26 38.35 5.34
C ALA A 57 47.69 37.27 6.29
N LYS A 58 48.39 37.09 7.42
CA LYS A 58 48.25 36.07 8.48
C LYS A 58 47.06 36.30 9.44
N PRO A 59 46.71 35.31 10.32
CA PRO A 59 45.40 35.19 10.96
C PRO A 59 45.26 35.99 12.27
N GLY A 60 44.01 36.34 12.62
CA GLY A 60 43.58 36.96 13.87
C GLY A 60 42.42 36.19 14.54
N PRO A 61 42.12 36.46 15.83
CA PRO A 61 41.81 35.43 16.83
C PRO A 61 40.33 35.08 17.01
N GLU A 62 40.11 33.93 17.66
CA GLU A 62 38.84 33.39 18.16
C GLU A 62 38.00 34.41 18.95
N ALA A 63 36.69 34.44 18.67
CA ALA A 63 35.65 34.93 19.58
C ALA A 63 34.30 34.22 19.31
N ASP A 64 33.89 33.44 20.32
CA ASP A 64 32.53 33.21 20.82
C ASP A 64 31.36 32.76 19.90
N ASN A 65 30.94 31.51 20.16
CA ASN A 65 29.59 30.92 20.14
C ASN A 65 28.50 31.53 19.23
N PRO A 66 27.91 30.74 18.30
CA PRO A 66 26.67 31.13 17.63
C PRO A 66 25.47 31.12 18.62
N PRO A 67 24.49 32.02 18.44
CA PRO A 67 23.38 32.18 19.39
C PRO A 67 22.47 30.96 19.42
N LYS A 68 22.18 30.47 20.63
CA LYS A 68 21.14 29.46 20.88
C LYS A 68 19.78 30.05 20.50
N HIS A 69 19.16 29.53 19.45
CA HIS A 69 17.75 29.78 19.17
C HIS A 69 16.89 29.21 20.31
N PRO A 70 15.87 29.96 20.79
CA PRO A 70 14.93 29.40 21.76
C PRO A 70 14.06 28.33 21.08
N PRO A 71 13.66 27.26 21.80
CA PRO A 71 12.78 26.24 21.24
C PRO A 71 11.44 26.85 20.82
N LEU A 72 10.98 26.44 19.64
CA LEU A 72 9.67 26.76 19.07
C LEU A 72 8.57 26.44 20.10
N ALA A 73 7.77 27.45 20.45
CA ALA A 73 6.63 27.31 21.32
C ALA A 73 5.54 26.49 20.60
N ILE A 74 5.35 25.25 21.06
CA ILE A 74 4.14 24.48 20.80
C ILE A 74 3.03 25.19 21.57
N ILE A 75 2.06 25.76 20.86
CA ILE A 75 0.83 26.27 21.49
C ILE A 75 0.01 25.04 21.87
N GLU A 76 0.13 24.61 23.13
CA GLU A 76 -0.72 23.57 23.71
C GLU A 76 -2.16 24.08 23.75
N GLY A 77 -3.03 23.44 22.95
CA GLY A 77 -4.47 23.59 23.08
C GLY A 77 -4.89 23.19 24.50
N LYS A 78 -5.68 24.06 25.12
CA LYS A 78 -6.30 23.91 26.44
C LYS A 78 -6.93 22.52 26.58
N VAL A 79 -6.32 21.62 27.36
CA VAL A 79 -6.96 20.38 27.79
C VAL A 79 -8.01 20.76 28.83
N SER A 80 -9.28 20.74 28.45
CA SER A 80 -10.37 20.73 29.41
C SER A 80 -10.38 19.36 30.08
N ASP A 81 -10.11 19.36 31.38
CA ASP A 81 -10.15 18.18 32.24
C ASP A 81 -11.61 17.70 32.34
N SER A 82 -11.99 16.76 31.47
CA SER A 82 -13.30 16.08 31.51
C SER A 82 -13.08 14.60 31.83
N SER A 83 -13.35 14.26 33.09
CA SER A 83 -13.87 12.97 33.58
C SER A 83 -13.60 11.73 32.70
N GLY A 84 -12.63 10.91 33.09
CA GLY A 84 -12.68 9.43 33.13
C GLY A 84 -13.34 8.60 32.03
N GLU A 85 -13.63 9.13 30.85
CA GLU A 85 -14.10 8.36 29.71
C GLU A 85 -12.90 7.61 29.13
N GLU A 86 -12.96 6.27 29.13
CA GLU A 86 -11.99 5.46 28.41
C GLU A 86 -11.97 5.92 26.95
N ALA A 87 -10.85 6.53 26.54
CA ALA A 87 -10.68 7.00 25.17
C ALA A 87 -10.99 5.86 24.19
N VAL A 88 -11.91 6.10 23.24
CA VAL A 88 -12.30 5.12 22.22
C VAL A 88 -11.04 4.57 21.55
N PRO A 89 -10.79 3.24 21.57
CA PRO A 89 -9.62 2.67 20.93
C PRO A 89 -9.57 3.02 19.45
N ILE A 90 -8.39 3.42 18.97
CA ILE A 90 -8.15 3.64 17.54
C ILE A 90 -8.15 2.26 16.84
N ASP A 91 -9.04 2.08 15.87
CA ASP A 91 -9.12 0.87 15.07
C ASP A 91 -8.13 0.93 13.91
N PHE A 92 -8.00 2.08 13.25
CA PHE A 92 -7.25 2.23 12.01
C PHE A 92 -6.38 3.49 11.99
N VAL A 93 -5.14 3.35 11.51
CA VAL A 93 -4.24 4.47 11.19
C VAL A 93 -3.61 4.28 9.81
N THR A 94 -3.49 5.36 9.04
CA THR A 94 -2.75 5.36 7.76
C THR A 94 -1.46 6.15 7.86
N MET A 95 -0.39 5.61 7.28
CA MET A 95 0.89 6.29 7.05
C MET A 95 0.98 6.93 5.66
N GLY A 96 -0.11 6.89 4.89
CA GLY A 96 -0.23 7.62 3.63
C GLY A 96 -0.29 9.13 3.85
N MET A 97 0.21 9.88 2.87
CA MET A 97 0.23 11.34 2.96
C MET A 97 -1.15 11.93 2.63
N PHE A 98 -1.53 12.97 3.36
CA PHE A 98 -2.47 13.97 2.89
C PHE A 98 -1.82 14.79 1.76
N ILE A 99 -2.57 15.03 0.68
CA ILE A 99 -2.16 15.86 -0.46
C ILE A 99 -3.36 16.70 -0.90
N ILE A 100 -3.09 17.90 -1.43
CA ILE A 100 -4.08 18.67 -2.18
C ILE A 100 -3.82 18.46 -3.67
N ASP A 101 -4.78 17.90 -4.38
CA ASP A 101 -4.66 17.58 -5.80
C ASP A 101 -5.28 18.67 -6.68
N ASP A 102 -4.58 18.96 -7.77
CA ASP A 102 -5.07 19.72 -8.91
C ASP A 102 -5.32 18.74 -10.05
N ILE A 103 -6.54 18.69 -10.56
CA ILE A 103 -6.98 17.76 -11.61
C ILE A 103 -7.21 18.53 -12.90
N ASP A 104 -6.39 18.26 -13.90
CA ASP A 104 -6.50 18.84 -15.24
C ASP A 104 -7.11 17.80 -16.19
N PHE A 105 -8.31 18.10 -16.70
CA PHE A 105 -9.00 17.25 -17.67
C PHE A 105 -8.58 17.57 -19.10
N ILE A 106 -8.81 16.63 -20.01
CA ILE A 106 -8.68 16.89 -21.44
C ILE A 106 -9.70 17.99 -21.82
N PRO A 107 -9.29 19.06 -22.51
CA PRO A 107 -10.20 20.10 -22.98
C PRO A 107 -11.37 19.50 -23.77
N PRO A 108 -12.60 20.05 -23.65
CA PRO A 108 -12.93 21.36 -23.10
C PRO A 108 -13.26 21.36 -21.59
N THR A 109 -13.16 20.24 -20.89
CA THR A 109 -13.49 20.16 -19.47
C THR A 109 -12.52 21.02 -18.66
N PRO A 110 -13.01 21.98 -17.84
CA PRO A 110 -12.13 22.87 -17.10
C PRO A 110 -11.41 22.12 -15.98
N PRO A 111 -10.17 22.52 -15.64
CA PRO A 111 -9.44 21.94 -14.52
C PRO A 111 -10.12 22.25 -13.19
N VAL A 112 -9.94 21.35 -12.22
CA VAL A 112 -10.45 21.50 -10.86
C VAL A 112 -9.26 21.54 -9.90
N LYS A 113 -9.23 22.52 -9.01
CA LYS A 113 -8.11 22.80 -8.11
C LYS A 113 -8.53 22.58 -6.66
N ASP A 114 -7.55 22.47 -5.78
CA ASP A 114 -7.75 22.31 -4.34
C ASP A 114 -8.62 21.10 -3.96
N ILE A 115 -8.48 20.00 -4.70
CA ILE A 115 -9.19 18.76 -4.41
C ILE A 115 -8.51 18.03 -3.25
N LEU A 116 -9.32 17.55 -2.31
CA LEU A 116 -8.87 16.73 -1.22
C LEU A 116 -8.33 15.39 -1.76
N GLY A 117 -7.03 15.13 -1.58
CA GLY A 117 -6.36 14.00 -2.21
C GLY A 117 -5.32 13.31 -1.34
N GLY A 118 -4.49 12.48 -1.97
CA GLY A 118 -3.47 11.69 -1.31
C GLY A 118 -3.97 10.41 -0.63
N ALA A 119 -3.08 9.42 -0.59
CA ALA A 119 -3.38 8.09 -0.05
C ALA A 119 -3.86 8.11 1.41
N GLY A 120 -3.30 9.00 2.24
CA GLY A 120 -3.72 9.16 3.62
C GLY A 120 -5.20 9.52 3.74
N THR A 121 -5.64 10.48 2.93
CA THR A 121 -7.02 10.95 2.95
C THR A 121 -8.01 9.89 2.51
N TYR A 122 -7.75 9.24 1.38
CA TYR A 122 -8.64 8.20 0.87
C TYR A 122 -8.69 6.96 1.77
N SER A 123 -7.58 6.55 2.38
CA SER A 123 -7.62 5.48 3.38
C SER A 123 -8.37 5.86 4.64
N ALA A 124 -8.24 7.10 5.13
CA ALA A 124 -9.04 7.58 6.25
C ALA A 124 -10.53 7.61 5.90
N LEU A 125 -10.89 8.07 4.69
CA LEU A 125 -12.26 8.03 4.17
C LEU A 125 -12.81 6.59 4.17
N GLY A 126 -12.05 5.63 3.63
CA GLY A 126 -12.47 4.23 3.56
C GLY A 126 -12.80 3.64 4.93
N ALA A 127 -11.94 3.90 5.92
CA ALA A 127 -12.18 3.50 7.30
C ALA A 127 -13.38 4.24 7.92
N ARG A 128 -13.56 5.52 7.55
CA ARG A 128 -14.64 6.37 8.04
C ARG A 128 -16.01 5.95 7.52
N LEU A 129 -16.12 5.47 6.28
CA LEU A 129 -17.38 4.97 5.71
C LEU A 129 -18.02 3.86 6.57
N PHE A 130 -17.19 3.01 7.19
CA PHE A 130 -17.65 1.96 8.12
C PHE A 130 -17.57 2.36 9.60
N SER A 131 -17.32 3.64 9.90
CA SER A 131 -17.18 4.17 11.25
C SER A 131 -18.03 5.43 11.44
N PRO A 132 -19.37 5.34 11.31
CA PRO A 132 -20.24 6.47 11.63
C PRO A 132 -20.09 6.87 13.12
N PRO A 133 -20.38 8.13 13.49
CA PRO A 133 -20.30 8.56 14.87
C PRO A 133 -21.18 7.67 15.77
N PRO A 134 -20.71 7.32 16.98
CA PRO A 134 -19.51 7.80 17.65
C PRO A 134 -18.22 7.08 17.26
N LYS A 135 -18.26 6.05 16.40
CA LYS A 135 -17.06 5.27 16.03
C LYS A 135 -16.09 6.03 15.12
N SER A 136 -16.48 7.17 14.56
CA SER A 136 -15.64 7.96 13.66
C SER A 136 -14.29 8.35 14.27
N VAL A 137 -14.23 8.57 15.60
CA VAL A 137 -13.00 8.86 16.33
C VAL A 137 -12.03 7.67 16.41
N SER A 138 -12.45 6.46 16.05
CA SER A 138 -11.55 5.30 15.95
C SER A 138 -10.67 5.32 14.69
N VAL A 139 -10.83 6.32 13.82
CA VAL A 139 -10.05 6.50 12.59
C VAL A 139 -9.01 7.60 12.80
N GLY A 140 -7.74 7.22 12.84
CA GLY A 140 -6.61 8.14 13.01
C GLY A 140 -5.83 8.35 11.72
N TRP A 141 -5.35 9.56 11.49
CA TRP A 141 -4.53 9.93 10.33
C TRP A 141 -3.91 11.30 10.57
N ILE A 142 -2.95 11.71 9.73
CA ILE A 142 -2.20 12.95 9.91
C ILE A 142 -2.43 13.86 8.73
N VAL A 143 -2.77 15.12 9.01
CA VAL A 143 -2.98 16.18 8.02
C VAL A 143 -1.91 17.24 8.23
N ASP A 144 -0.92 17.28 7.34
CA ASP A 144 0.13 18.29 7.34
C ASP A 144 -0.31 19.54 6.54
N GLN A 145 -0.46 20.65 7.25
CA GLN A 145 -0.92 21.94 6.71
C GLN A 145 0.25 22.89 6.54
N GLY A 146 0.45 23.38 5.32
CA GLY A 146 1.36 24.49 5.04
C GLY A 146 0.67 25.84 5.15
N SER A 147 1.41 26.91 4.84
CA SER A 147 0.92 28.29 4.87
C SER A 147 -0.22 28.60 3.87
N ASP A 148 -0.41 27.73 2.88
CA ASP A 148 -1.39 27.84 1.78
C ASP A 148 -2.60 26.90 1.94
N PHE A 149 -2.81 26.32 3.12
CA PHE A 149 -3.87 25.34 3.35
C PHE A 149 -5.28 25.98 3.22
N PRO A 150 -6.16 25.50 2.32
CA PRO A 150 -7.49 26.06 2.13
C PRO A 150 -8.42 25.81 3.34
N PRO A 151 -9.08 26.86 3.91
CA PRO A 151 -10.00 26.69 5.05
C PRO A 151 -11.20 25.77 4.78
N SER A 152 -11.65 25.69 3.53
CA SER A 152 -12.72 24.78 3.10
C SER A 152 -12.37 23.31 3.35
N LEU A 153 -11.10 22.93 3.17
CA LEU A 153 -10.64 21.56 3.41
C LEU A 153 -10.61 21.23 4.90
N SER A 154 -10.28 22.19 5.78
CA SER A 154 -10.40 21.98 7.24
C SER A 154 -11.85 21.68 7.61
N THR A 155 -12.79 22.49 7.11
CA THR A 155 -14.23 22.30 7.37
C THR A 155 -14.71 20.94 6.88
N LEU A 156 -14.27 20.51 5.70
CA LEU A 156 -14.61 19.21 5.13
C LEU A 156 -14.04 18.05 5.97
N ILE A 157 -12.76 18.11 6.37
CA ILE A 157 -12.12 17.08 7.19
C ILE A 157 -12.76 17.01 8.57
N ASP A 158 -13.05 18.16 9.19
CA ASP A 158 -13.71 18.23 10.50
C ASP A 158 -15.14 17.63 10.45
N SER A 159 -15.84 17.78 9.31
CA SER A 159 -17.16 17.16 9.11
C SER A 159 -17.15 15.63 9.19
N TRP A 160 -15.99 15.00 8.97
CA TRP A 160 -15.85 13.55 9.12
C TRP A 160 -15.77 13.11 10.59
N SER A 161 -15.51 14.03 11.53
CA SER A 161 -15.45 13.74 12.98
C SER A 161 -14.49 12.58 13.32
N THR A 162 -13.36 12.53 12.63
CA THR A 162 -12.29 11.52 12.83
C THR A 162 -11.26 12.01 13.86
N SER A 163 -10.35 11.14 14.28
CA SER A 163 -9.18 11.52 15.09
C SER A 163 -8.03 12.04 14.21
N ALA A 164 -8.33 12.92 13.26
CA ALA A 164 -7.33 13.56 12.41
C ALA A 164 -6.37 14.42 13.26
N LEU A 165 -5.07 14.18 13.13
CA LEU A 165 -4.04 15.01 13.74
C LEU A 165 -3.59 16.08 12.75
N PHE A 166 -4.04 17.32 12.96
CA PHE A 166 -3.58 18.47 12.19
C PHE A 166 -2.22 18.95 12.69
N ARG A 167 -1.26 19.10 11.77
CA ARG A 167 0.07 19.66 12.04
C ARG A 167 0.31 20.85 11.14
N HIS A 168 0.40 22.03 11.73
CA HIS A 168 0.63 23.26 10.99
C HIS A 168 2.12 23.60 10.93
N ASP A 169 2.62 23.92 9.74
CA ASP A 169 3.98 24.39 9.49
C ASP A 169 3.95 25.57 8.51
N GLY A 170 4.02 26.78 9.05
CA GLY A 170 3.96 28.02 8.27
C GLY A 170 5.21 28.32 7.44
N LEU A 171 6.27 27.50 7.53
CA LEU A 171 7.50 27.67 6.78
C LEU A 171 7.51 26.90 5.46
N ARG A 172 6.45 26.14 5.16
CA ARG A 172 6.32 25.34 3.96
C ARG A 172 4.94 25.48 3.32
N LEU A 173 4.86 25.10 2.05
CA LEU A 173 3.60 24.83 1.39
C LEU A 173 3.09 23.43 1.76
N THR A 174 1.77 23.30 1.70
CA THR A 174 1.05 22.03 1.78
C THR A 174 1.49 21.15 0.62
N THR A 175 1.61 19.84 0.86
CA THR A 175 1.96 18.91 -0.22
C THR A 175 0.86 18.94 -1.28
N ARG A 176 1.22 19.24 -2.52
CA ARG A 176 0.30 19.35 -3.66
C ARG A 176 0.68 18.39 -4.77
N GLY A 177 -0.32 17.78 -5.40
CA GLY A 177 -0.18 16.89 -6.54
C GLY A 177 -0.88 17.47 -7.76
N TRP A 178 -0.32 17.23 -8.93
CA TRP A 178 -0.99 17.45 -10.21
C TRP A 178 -1.37 16.09 -10.78
N ASN A 179 -2.62 16.00 -11.22
CA ASN A 179 -3.21 14.86 -11.87
C ASN A 179 -3.74 15.31 -13.22
N GLY A 180 -3.21 14.78 -14.32
CA GLY A 180 -3.71 15.15 -15.65
C GLY A 180 -3.21 14.20 -16.71
N TYR A 181 -3.26 14.62 -17.97
CA TYR A 181 -2.88 13.80 -19.10
C TYR A 181 -1.57 14.32 -19.70
N GLU A 182 -0.63 13.41 -19.98
CA GLU A 182 0.57 13.75 -20.74
C GLU A 182 0.34 13.43 -22.23
N GLY A 183 0.35 14.47 -23.06
CA GLY A 183 0.17 14.36 -24.51
C GLY A 183 -1.25 13.97 -24.95
N THR A 184 -1.35 13.16 -26.00
CA THR A 184 -2.61 12.65 -26.57
C THR A 184 -3.08 11.33 -25.94
N THR A 185 -2.43 10.88 -24.87
CA THR A 185 -2.72 9.57 -24.27
C THR A 185 -3.86 9.66 -23.26
N GLU A 186 -4.74 8.65 -23.24
CA GLU A 186 -5.79 8.50 -22.21
C GLU A 186 -5.23 8.13 -20.83
N LYS A 187 -3.90 8.07 -20.69
CA LYS A 187 -3.23 7.67 -19.45
C LYS A 187 -3.02 8.89 -18.54
N ARG A 188 -3.64 8.85 -17.37
CA ARG A 188 -3.45 9.85 -16.31
C ARG A 188 -2.02 9.76 -15.76
N ALA A 189 -1.34 10.89 -15.70
CA ALA A 189 -0.04 11.09 -15.08
C ALA A 189 -0.19 11.85 -13.76
N PHE A 190 0.76 11.61 -12.84
CA PHE A 190 0.82 12.26 -11.53
C PHE A 190 2.20 12.84 -11.30
N ARG A 191 2.26 14.08 -10.79
CA ARG A 191 3.52 14.68 -10.31
C ARG A 191 3.28 15.58 -9.12
N TYR A 192 4.27 15.68 -8.24
CA TYR A 192 4.21 16.61 -7.11
C TYR A 192 4.44 18.05 -7.58
N LEU A 193 3.59 18.97 -7.14
CA LEU A 193 3.73 20.42 -7.36
C LEU A 193 4.52 21.10 -6.24
N THR A 194 4.55 20.49 -5.05
CA THR A 194 5.32 20.98 -3.90
C THR A 194 6.06 19.82 -3.23
N PRO A 195 7.11 20.10 -2.43
CA PRO A 195 7.89 19.04 -1.77
C PRO A 195 7.03 18.15 -0.87
N LYS A 196 7.11 16.82 -1.06
CA LYS A 196 6.43 15.84 -0.22
C LYS A 196 6.87 15.89 1.25
N LYS A 197 5.93 15.74 2.19
CA LYS A 197 6.21 15.50 3.62
C LYS A 197 5.88 14.06 3.98
N ARG A 198 6.88 13.18 3.95
CA ARG A 198 6.67 11.76 4.26
C ARG A 198 6.47 11.56 5.76
N LEU A 199 5.44 10.80 6.12
CA LEU A 199 5.20 10.39 7.51
C LEU A 199 6.18 9.30 7.96
N THR A 200 6.61 9.37 9.20
CA THR A 200 7.53 8.46 9.89
C THR A 200 6.86 7.90 11.13
N ALA A 201 7.40 6.83 11.71
CA ALA A 201 6.81 6.25 12.92
C ALA A 201 6.83 7.23 14.12
N GLN A 202 7.75 8.21 14.13
CA GLN A 202 7.85 9.23 15.17
C GLN A 202 6.72 10.27 15.11
N ASP A 203 6.03 10.38 13.98
CA ASP A 203 4.90 11.30 13.82
C ASP A 203 3.64 10.78 14.54
N LEU A 204 3.63 9.50 14.93
CA LEU A 204 2.51 8.87 15.63
C LEU A 204 2.52 9.23 17.11
N THR A 205 1.43 9.86 17.56
CA THR A 205 1.20 10.12 18.98
C THR A 205 0.90 8.81 19.73
N PRO A 206 1.00 8.76 21.08
CA PRO A 206 0.70 7.54 21.83
C PRO A 206 -0.70 6.93 21.56
N PRO A 207 -1.78 7.71 21.37
CA PRO A 207 -3.06 7.17 20.92
C PRO A 207 -3.01 6.50 19.54
N LEU A 208 -2.37 7.13 18.55
CA LEU A 208 -2.23 6.57 17.20
C LEU A 208 -1.35 5.32 17.19
N LEU A 209 -0.28 5.30 17.99
CA LEU A 209 0.59 4.12 18.17
C LEU A 209 -0.16 2.91 18.72
N LYS A 210 -1.28 3.11 19.43
CA LYS A 210 -2.14 2.05 19.99
C LYS A 210 -3.17 1.50 18.98
N SER A 211 -3.22 2.03 17.75
CA SER A 211 -4.12 1.58 16.68
C SER A 211 -4.12 0.07 16.46
N ARG A 212 -5.27 -0.54 16.19
CA ARG A 212 -5.36 -1.99 15.93
C ARG A 212 -4.83 -2.37 14.54
N SER A 213 -4.93 -1.48 13.56
CA SER A 213 -4.37 -1.67 12.22
C SER A 213 -3.63 -0.43 11.70
N PHE A 214 -2.66 -0.68 10.81
CA PHE A 214 -1.87 0.33 10.12
C PHE A 214 -1.87 0.07 8.61
N HIS A 215 -2.21 1.09 7.84
CA HIS A 215 -2.04 1.13 6.39
C HIS A 215 -0.71 1.79 6.03
N LEU A 216 0.11 1.12 5.23
CA LEU A 216 1.42 1.56 4.77
C LEU A 216 1.44 1.63 3.25
N ILE A 217 1.73 2.79 2.69
CA ILE A 217 1.95 2.98 1.25
C ILE A 217 3.39 3.44 1.01
N CYS A 218 4.25 2.53 0.58
CA CYS A 218 5.69 2.78 0.47
C CYS A 218 6.44 1.68 -0.29
N SER A 219 7.73 1.92 -0.55
CA SER A 219 8.64 0.90 -1.07
C SER A 219 8.77 -0.29 -0.10
N PRO A 220 9.17 -1.48 -0.59
CA PRO A 220 9.31 -2.65 0.28
C PRO A 220 10.29 -2.42 1.45
N ASN A 221 11.44 -1.80 1.20
CA ASN A 221 12.42 -1.50 2.26
C ASN A 221 11.87 -0.54 3.31
N ARG A 222 11.17 0.51 2.88
CA ARG A 222 10.53 1.45 3.81
C ARG A 222 9.40 0.80 4.61
N CYS A 223 8.68 -0.15 4.03
CA CYS A 223 7.66 -0.92 4.74
C CYS A 223 8.30 -1.70 5.90
N ARG A 224 9.43 -2.39 5.66
CA ARG A 224 10.19 -3.10 6.70
C ARG A 224 10.61 -2.16 7.83
N ASP A 225 11.14 -0.99 7.49
CA ASP A 225 11.55 0.03 8.46
C ASP A 225 10.35 0.50 9.31
N LEU A 226 9.24 0.89 8.66
CA LEU A 226 8.04 1.35 9.35
C LEU A 226 7.44 0.29 10.27
N VAL A 227 7.34 -0.97 9.81
CA VAL A 227 6.83 -2.07 10.66
C VAL A 227 7.72 -2.24 11.90
N SER A 228 9.04 -2.21 11.73
CA SER A 228 10.00 -2.35 12.82
C SER A 228 9.92 -1.18 13.82
N GLU A 229 9.90 0.06 13.31
CA GLU A 229 9.86 1.27 14.13
C GLU A 229 8.52 1.40 14.87
N ILE A 230 7.38 1.24 14.18
CA ILE A 230 6.05 1.29 14.79
C ILE A 230 5.93 0.22 15.87
N THR A 231 6.37 -1.01 15.59
CA THR A 231 6.37 -2.10 16.59
C THR A 231 7.20 -1.74 17.82
N SER A 232 8.38 -1.15 17.61
CA SER A 232 9.29 -0.78 18.69
C SER A 232 8.74 0.37 19.54
N LEU A 233 8.14 1.39 18.92
CA LEU A 233 7.50 2.51 19.61
C LEU A 233 6.23 2.05 20.34
N ARG A 234 5.40 1.21 19.70
CA ARG A 234 4.18 0.65 20.29
C ARG A 234 4.46 -0.11 21.58
N LYS A 235 5.53 -0.93 21.62
CA LYS A 235 5.95 -1.68 22.82
C LYS A 235 6.33 -0.76 23.99
N LYS A 236 6.70 0.50 23.74
CA LYS A 236 7.01 1.48 24.81
C LYS A 236 5.75 2.12 25.41
N VAL A 237 4.64 2.15 24.67
CA VAL A 237 3.39 2.82 25.08
C VAL A 237 2.27 1.85 25.49
N MET A 238 2.47 0.55 25.29
CA MET A 238 1.54 -0.51 25.66
C MET A 238 2.14 -1.41 26.75
N ALA A 239 1.33 -1.74 27.76
CA ALA A 239 1.73 -2.69 28.79
C ALA A 239 1.88 -4.10 28.19
N PRO A 240 2.94 -4.87 28.54
CA PRO A 240 3.20 -6.20 27.98
C PRO A 240 2.01 -7.18 28.06
N GLU A 241 1.20 -7.08 29.11
CA GLU A 241 0.05 -7.95 29.39
C GLU A 241 -1.12 -7.69 28.43
N THR A 242 -1.19 -6.48 27.89
CA THR A 242 -2.24 -6.02 26.97
C THR A 242 -1.75 -5.87 25.53
N TYR A 243 -0.46 -6.15 25.30
CA TYR A 243 0.15 -5.96 23.99
C TYR A 243 -0.43 -6.95 22.98
N THR A 244 -1.07 -6.41 21.96
CA THR A 244 -1.47 -7.12 20.76
C THR A 244 -0.65 -6.60 19.57
N LYS A 245 -0.16 -7.52 18.73
CA LYS A 245 0.45 -7.15 17.46
C LYS A 245 -0.64 -6.46 16.61
N PRO A 246 -0.40 -5.24 16.09
CA PRO A 246 -1.34 -4.62 15.19
C PRO A 246 -1.30 -5.30 13.82
N ILE A 247 -2.35 -5.12 13.05
CA ILE A 247 -2.47 -5.59 11.67
C ILE A 247 -1.75 -4.60 10.76
N PHE A 248 -0.79 -5.05 9.96
CA PHE A 248 -0.13 -4.24 8.95
C PHE A 248 -0.67 -4.58 7.56
N ILE A 249 -1.17 -3.55 6.87
CA ILE A 249 -1.66 -3.61 5.49
C ILE A 249 -0.71 -2.78 4.65
N TRP A 250 -0.04 -3.41 3.69
CA TRP A 250 0.94 -2.77 2.85
C TRP A 250 0.49 -2.71 1.38
N GLU A 251 0.51 -1.51 0.82
CA GLU A 251 0.42 -1.22 -0.61
C GLU A 251 1.80 -0.77 -1.11
N PRO A 252 2.37 -1.42 -2.14
CA PRO A 252 3.62 -0.98 -2.75
C PRO A 252 3.39 0.27 -3.61
N VAL A 253 4.42 1.10 -3.75
CA VAL A 253 4.35 2.26 -4.66
C VAL A 253 4.61 1.82 -6.11
N PRO A 254 3.87 2.34 -7.10
CA PRO A 254 3.96 1.88 -8.50
C PRO A 254 5.37 1.90 -9.08
N ASP A 255 6.14 2.96 -8.83
CA ASP A 255 7.47 3.18 -9.42
C ASP A 255 8.51 2.12 -9.02
N LEU A 256 8.23 1.33 -7.97
CA LEU A 256 9.12 0.30 -7.44
C LEU A 256 8.51 -1.10 -7.52
N CYS A 257 7.44 -1.25 -8.31
CA CYS A 257 6.88 -2.54 -8.67
C CYS A 257 7.58 -3.08 -9.92
N THR A 258 8.87 -3.43 -9.76
CA THR A 258 9.74 -3.90 -10.85
C THR A 258 10.37 -5.25 -10.48
N PRO A 259 10.89 -6.02 -11.45
CA PRO A 259 11.55 -7.30 -11.16
C PRO A 259 12.73 -7.17 -10.20
N ASP A 260 13.48 -6.07 -10.27
CA ASP A 260 14.63 -5.80 -9.40
C ASP A 260 14.23 -5.67 -7.92
N GLU A 261 13.00 -5.21 -7.64
CA GLU A 261 12.47 -5.05 -6.29
C GLU A 261 11.74 -6.30 -5.76
N LEU A 262 11.58 -7.36 -6.57
CA LEU A 262 10.88 -8.58 -6.16
C LEU A 262 11.51 -9.23 -4.91
N LEU A 263 12.83 -9.22 -4.79
CA LEU A 263 13.51 -9.72 -3.59
C LEU A 263 13.19 -8.88 -2.35
N ASN A 264 13.14 -7.55 -2.49
CA ASN A 264 12.78 -6.67 -1.38
C ASN A 264 11.30 -6.84 -1.01
N CYS A 265 10.42 -7.03 -2.01
CA CYS A 265 9.02 -7.36 -1.83
C CYS A 265 8.83 -8.64 -1.03
N THR A 266 9.44 -9.74 -1.46
CA THR A 266 9.37 -11.05 -0.76
C THR A 266 9.93 -11.00 0.66
N ASN A 267 11.00 -10.24 0.91
CA ASN A 267 11.53 -9.99 2.26
C ASN A 267 10.58 -9.18 3.16
N CYS A 268 9.63 -8.44 2.58
CA CYS A 268 8.65 -7.65 3.32
C CYS A 268 7.40 -8.46 3.70
N LEU A 269 6.98 -9.43 2.88
CA LEU A 269 5.79 -10.26 3.11
C LEU A 269 5.70 -10.90 4.51
N PRO A 270 6.80 -11.42 5.12
CA PRO A 270 6.78 -11.95 6.50
C PRO A 270 6.33 -10.98 7.59
N LEU A 271 6.48 -9.68 7.34
CA LEU A 271 6.35 -8.64 8.35
C LEU A 271 4.93 -8.05 8.39
N VAL A 272 4.20 -8.20 7.29
CA VAL A 272 2.86 -7.66 7.09
C VAL A 272 1.80 -8.76 7.17
N ASP A 273 0.58 -8.37 7.47
CA ASP A 273 -0.54 -9.30 7.53
C ASP A 273 -1.29 -9.34 6.19
N ILE A 274 -1.31 -8.20 5.47
CA ILE A 274 -1.84 -8.05 4.11
C ILE A 274 -0.83 -7.35 3.21
N CYS A 275 -0.60 -7.90 2.02
CA CYS A 275 0.02 -7.21 0.89
C CYS A 275 -1.03 -6.98 -0.21
N SER A 276 -1.23 -5.73 -0.63
CA SER A 276 -2.32 -5.34 -1.52
C SER A 276 -1.88 -4.46 -2.70
N PRO A 277 -1.04 -4.99 -3.60
CA PRO A 277 -0.82 -4.34 -4.88
C PRO A 277 -2.10 -4.37 -5.73
N ASN A 278 -2.18 -3.49 -6.73
CA ASN A 278 -3.08 -3.66 -7.85
C ASN A 278 -2.52 -4.69 -8.86
N HIS A 279 -3.35 -5.08 -9.84
CA HIS A 279 -2.95 -6.06 -10.87
C HIS A 279 -1.67 -5.69 -11.63
N ALA A 280 -1.51 -4.41 -12.00
CA ALA A 280 -0.34 -3.93 -12.76
C ALA A 280 0.91 -3.85 -11.88
N GLU A 281 0.78 -3.44 -10.61
CA GLU A 281 1.86 -3.46 -9.62
C GLU A 281 2.34 -4.90 -9.36
N LEU A 282 1.41 -5.84 -9.18
CA LEU A 282 1.75 -7.26 -9.01
C LEU A 282 2.47 -7.81 -10.24
N ALA A 283 1.95 -7.52 -11.43
CA ALA A 283 2.56 -7.95 -12.69
C ALA A 283 3.95 -7.33 -12.90
N GLY A 284 4.13 -6.06 -12.52
CA GLY A 284 5.40 -5.37 -12.61
C GLY A 284 6.51 -6.05 -11.80
N PHE A 285 6.22 -6.55 -10.60
CA PHE A 285 7.17 -7.39 -9.84
C PHE A 285 7.54 -8.69 -10.57
N MET A 286 6.63 -9.23 -11.38
CA MET A 286 6.84 -10.45 -12.17
C MET A 286 7.45 -10.19 -13.54
N GLY A 287 7.71 -8.92 -13.89
CA GLY A 287 8.19 -8.53 -15.22
C GLY A 287 7.13 -8.67 -16.33
N ASP A 288 5.86 -8.59 -15.95
CA ASP A 288 4.69 -8.73 -16.83
C ASP A 288 3.87 -7.42 -16.81
N SER A 289 2.99 -7.24 -17.79
CA SER A 289 2.03 -6.13 -17.86
C SER A 289 0.76 -6.38 -17.03
N GLY A 290 0.42 -7.65 -16.79
CA GLY A 290 -0.81 -8.03 -16.09
C GLY A 290 -2.07 -7.94 -16.95
N LEU A 291 -1.89 -7.67 -18.25
CA LEU A 291 -2.95 -7.59 -19.24
C LEU A 291 -2.93 -8.83 -20.13
N ASP A 292 -4.12 -9.22 -20.60
CA ASP A 292 -4.27 -10.26 -21.60
C ASP A 292 -3.79 -9.73 -22.97
N PRO A 293 -2.85 -10.41 -23.66
CA PRO A 293 -2.27 -9.90 -24.90
C PRO A 293 -3.25 -9.78 -26.08
N GLU A 294 -4.35 -10.53 -26.06
CA GLU A 294 -5.34 -10.54 -27.15
C GLU A 294 -6.42 -9.47 -26.93
N THR A 295 -6.91 -9.34 -25.70
CA THR A 295 -8.02 -8.46 -25.35
C THR A 295 -7.59 -7.11 -24.80
N GLY A 296 -6.39 -7.02 -24.22
CA GLY A 296 -5.91 -5.85 -23.50
C GLY A 296 -6.56 -5.64 -22.13
N GLU A 297 -7.44 -6.55 -21.69
CA GLU A 297 -8.11 -6.50 -20.39
C GLU A 297 -7.22 -7.04 -19.27
N ILE A 298 -7.58 -6.76 -18.02
CA ILE A 298 -6.91 -7.33 -16.84
C ILE A 298 -6.97 -8.86 -16.89
N SER A 299 -5.80 -9.51 -16.88
CA SER A 299 -5.69 -10.97 -16.92
C SER A 299 -5.84 -11.59 -15.54
N THR A 300 -6.98 -12.24 -15.28
CA THR A 300 -7.23 -12.95 -14.01
C THR A 300 -6.26 -14.11 -13.81
N ILE A 301 -5.91 -14.81 -14.89
CA ILE A 301 -4.94 -15.92 -14.88
C ILE A 301 -3.55 -15.41 -14.49
N ALA A 302 -3.12 -14.25 -14.99
CA ALA A 302 -1.84 -13.67 -14.62
C ALA A 302 -1.80 -13.28 -13.13
N VAL A 303 -2.89 -12.72 -12.62
CA VAL A 303 -3.05 -12.37 -11.19
C VAL A 303 -2.97 -13.62 -10.31
N GLU A 304 -3.73 -14.67 -10.65
CA GLU A 304 -3.73 -15.95 -9.92
C GLU A 304 -2.33 -16.58 -9.88
N ARG A 305 -1.69 -16.70 -11.06
CA ARG A 305 -0.33 -17.25 -11.21
C ARG A 305 0.70 -16.46 -10.39
N ALA A 306 0.65 -15.13 -10.43
CA ALA A 306 1.59 -14.29 -9.67
C ALA A 306 1.38 -14.45 -8.16
N CYS A 307 0.14 -14.57 -7.69
CA CYS A 307 -0.15 -14.85 -6.29
C CYS A 307 0.38 -16.22 -5.85
N GLU A 308 0.16 -17.25 -6.67
CA GLU A 308 0.66 -18.60 -6.41
C GLU A 308 2.19 -18.59 -6.27
N GLN A 309 2.91 -17.90 -7.15
CA GLN A 309 4.38 -17.77 -7.08
C GLN A 309 4.86 -17.11 -5.78
N LEU A 310 4.22 -16.02 -5.35
CA LEU A 310 4.56 -15.35 -4.08
C LEU A 310 4.26 -16.23 -2.86
N LEU A 311 3.12 -16.91 -2.87
CA LEU A 311 2.70 -17.80 -1.77
C LEU A 311 3.57 -19.06 -1.69
N ALA A 312 3.95 -19.64 -2.83
CA ALA A 312 4.83 -20.80 -2.92
C ALA A 312 6.24 -20.51 -2.39
N SER A 313 6.68 -19.25 -2.48
CA SER A 313 7.98 -18.81 -1.97
C SER A 313 8.05 -18.83 -0.43
N MET A 314 6.90 -18.84 0.27
CA MET A 314 6.82 -18.66 1.73
C MET A 314 5.74 -19.56 2.40
N PRO A 315 5.81 -20.89 2.28
CA PRO A 315 4.73 -21.81 2.65
C PRO A 315 4.44 -21.92 4.16
N LEU A 316 5.35 -21.43 5.03
CA LEU A 316 5.22 -21.53 6.49
C LEU A 316 4.72 -20.24 7.16
N GLN A 317 4.48 -19.17 6.39
CA GLN A 317 4.05 -17.88 6.93
C GLN A 317 2.70 -17.46 6.36
N SER A 318 1.86 -16.91 7.22
CA SER A 318 0.49 -16.52 6.89
C SER A 318 0.39 -15.01 6.67
N PHE A 319 0.83 -14.52 5.52
CA PHE A 319 0.33 -13.25 4.98
C PHE A 319 -0.81 -13.55 4.00
N SER A 320 -1.65 -12.57 3.74
CA SER A 320 -2.67 -12.68 2.68
C SER A 320 -2.38 -11.68 1.58
N LEU A 321 -2.56 -12.11 0.34
CA LEU A 321 -2.54 -11.27 -0.84
C LEU A 321 -3.97 -10.81 -1.12
N VAL A 322 -4.14 -9.51 -1.31
CA VAL A 322 -5.42 -8.89 -1.67
C VAL A 322 -5.20 -8.02 -2.90
N ILE A 323 -5.39 -8.58 -4.09
CA ILE A 323 -5.01 -7.93 -5.34
C ILE A 323 -6.17 -7.12 -5.89
N ARG A 324 -5.98 -5.81 -6.00
CA ARG A 324 -6.99 -4.88 -6.53
C ARG A 324 -6.95 -4.92 -8.07
N ALA A 325 -8.04 -5.34 -8.70
CA ALA A 325 -8.08 -5.65 -10.13
C ALA A 325 -9.21 -4.91 -10.86
N GLY A 326 -9.43 -3.63 -10.52
CA GLY A 326 -10.34 -2.75 -11.26
C GLY A 326 -11.74 -3.34 -11.43
N GLU A 327 -12.21 -3.38 -12.68
CA GLU A 327 -13.50 -3.94 -13.09
C GLU A 327 -13.64 -5.45 -12.85
N LYS A 328 -12.52 -6.19 -12.76
CA LYS A 328 -12.54 -7.61 -12.36
C LYS A 328 -12.75 -7.79 -10.85
N GLY A 329 -12.69 -6.71 -10.07
CA GLY A 329 -12.90 -6.70 -8.63
C GLY A 329 -11.61 -6.90 -7.84
N CYS A 330 -11.58 -7.91 -6.98
CA CYS A 330 -10.47 -8.19 -6.08
C CYS A 330 -10.19 -9.69 -6.01
N TYR A 331 -8.93 -10.08 -6.05
CA TYR A 331 -8.50 -11.45 -5.81
C TYR A 331 -7.89 -11.59 -4.42
N ILE A 332 -8.34 -12.59 -3.65
CA ILE A 332 -7.82 -12.90 -2.32
C ILE A 332 -7.07 -14.22 -2.41
N ALA A 333 -5.82 -14.25 -1.95
CA ALA A 333 -5.02 -15.47 -1.89
C ALA A 333 -4.27 -15.59 -0.55
N LYS A 334 -4.33 -16.76 0.08
CA LYS A 334 -3.66 -17.05 1.35
C LYS A 334 -3.39 -18.54 1.47
N ASN A 335 -2.15 -18.89 1.84
CA ASN A 335 -1.79 -20.27 2.16
C ASN A 335 -2.63 -20.80 3.32
N GLY A 336 -3.09 -22.04 3.17
CA GLY A 336 -3.64 -22.83 4.26
C GLY A 336 -2.59 -23.20 5.32
N GLY A 337 -3.04 -23.77 6.42
CA GLY A 337 -2.14 -24.16 7.50
C GLY A 337 -2.81 -24.94 8.63
N ARG A 338 -2.00 -25.47 9.55
CA ARG A 338 -2.53 -26.14 10.74
C ARG A 338 -3.15 -25.10 11.67
N LYS A 339 -4.46 -25.16 11.92
CA LYS A 339 -5.08 -24.38 12.99
C LYS A 339 -4.58 -24.94 14.32
N ARG A 340 -3.79 -24.15 15.05
CA ARG A 340 -3.55 -24.42 16.47
C ARG A 340 -4.79 -23.96 17.23
N GLY A 341 -5.77 -24.85 17.36
CA GLY A 341 -6.90 -24.62 18.25
C GLY A 341 -6.40 -24.29 19.65
N ARG A 342 -6.68 -23.09 20.14
CA ARG A 342 -6.42 -22.72 21.53
C ARG A 342 -7.67 -23.11 22.32
N ASP A 343 -7.75 -24.37 22.76
CA ASP A 343 -8.80 -24.80 23.69
C ASP A 343 -8.64 -24.02 25.02
N PRO A 344 -9.61 -23.19 25.42
CA PRO A 344 -9.53 -22.43 26.67
C PRO A 344 -9.45 -23.32 27.93
N LYS A 345 -9.80 -24.61 27.82
CA LYS A 345 -9.85 -25.54 28.96
C LYS A 345 -8.54 -26.26 29.26
N THR A 346 -7.49 -26.12 28.44
CA THR A 346 -6.21 -26.85 28.63
C THR A 346 -5.03 -25.93 28.98
N THR A 347 -5.17 -25.07 29.98
CA THR A 347 -4.11 -24.16 30.47
C THR A 347 -3.01 -24.83 31.32
N LYS A 348 -2.72 -26.12 31.15
CA LYS A 348 -1.55 -26.76 31.76
C LYS A 348 -0.79 -27.65 30.78
N ARG A 349 -0.13 -27.05 29.78
CA ARG A 349 1.02 -27.71 29.15
C ARG A 349 2.20 -27.68 30.13
N ARG A 350 2.49 -28.82 30.77
CA ARG A 350 3.78 -29.06 31.44
C ARG A 350 4.90 -28.77 30.42
N LYS A 351 5.81 -27.88 30.77
CA LYS A 351 7.08 -27.69 30.05
C LYS A 351 7.83 -29.03 30.12
N LYS A 352 7.79 -29.83 29.05
CA LYS A 352 8.72 -30.95 28.90
C LYS A 352 9.97 -30.38 28.24
N ASP A 353 11.09 -30.44 28.96
CA ASP A 353 12.39 -30.10 28.43
C ASP A 353 12.76 -31.14 27.36
N TYR A 354 12.51 -30.80 26.10
CA TYR A 354 13.10 -31.55 25.00
C TYR A 354 14.55 -31.10 24.89
N VAL A 355 15.46 -32.00 25.25
CA VAL A 355 16.89 -31.84 24.98
C VAL A 355 17.04 -31.60 23.47
N ARG A 356 17.49 -30.40 23.09
CA ARG A 356 17.75 -30.06 21.70
C ARG A 356 19.04 -30.78 21.27
N GLY A 357 18.91 -31.81 20.44
CA GLY A 357 20.02 -32.52 19.80
C GLY A 357 19.49 -33.56 18.80
N GLY A 358 20.27 -33.86 17.75
CA GLY A 358 19.93 -34.93 16.80
C GLY A 358 19.99 -36.31 17.46
N LEU A 359 19.30 -37.30 16.89
CA LEU A 359 19.27 -38.69 17.37
C LEU A 359 20.70 -39.23 17.48
N GLN A 360 21.11 -39.59 18.69
CA GLN A 360 22.36 -40.29 18.96
C GLN A 360 22.14 -41.82 18.90
N PRO A 361 23.16 -42.63 18.60
CA PRO A 361 23.04 -44.09 18.51
C PRO A 361 22.53 -44.79 19.78
N ASP A 362 22.67 -44.14 20.94
CA ASP A 362 22.21 -44.59 22.26
C ASP A 362 20.83 -44.03 22.65
N THR A 363 20.15 -43.34 21.74
CA THR A 363 18.81 -42.81 22.00
C THR A 363 17.82 -43.95 22.14
N ASP A 364 17.22 -44.06 23.33
CA ASP A 364 16.13 -45.01 23.58
C ASP A 364 14.90 -44.63 22.76
N MET A 365 14.72 -45.35 21.65
CA MET A 365 13.62 -45.16 20.71
C MET A 365 12.27 -45.51 21.35
N GLU A 366 12.20 -46.50 22.25
CA GLU A 366 10.96 -46.90 22.92
C GLU A 366 10.47 -45.80 23.87
N ALA A 367 11.37 -45.19 24.64
CA ALA A 367 11.04 -44.06 25.51
C ALA A 367 10.58 -42.82 24.70
N LEU A 368 11.09 -42.63 23.49
CA LEU A 368 10.74 -41.53 22.60
C LEU A 368 9.33 -41.69 22.01
N PHE A 369 8.93 -42.93 21.69
CA PHE A 369 7.61 -43.25 21.15
C PHE A 369 6.54 -43.58 22.21
N ALA A 370 6.93 -43.84 23.45
CA ALA A 370 5.99 -44.10 24.56
C ALA A 370 5.00 -42.95 24.82
N GLY A 371 5.30 -41.72 24.38
CA GLY A 371 4.38 -40.57 24.45
C GLY A 371 3.47 -40.38 23.23
N LEU A 372 3.66 -41.17 22.16
CA LEU A 372 2.86 -41.17 20.93
C LEU A 372 1.86 -42.34 20.88
N LEU A 373 2.10 -43.37 21.70
CA LEU A 373 1.21 -44.51 21.87
C LEU A 373 0.33 -44.23 23.09
N GLN A 374 -1.00 -44.16 22.90
CA GLN A 374 -2.02 -44.79 23.77
C GLN A 374 -3.39 -44.10 23.62
N ASP A 375 -4.21 -44.64 22.73
CA ASP A 375 -5.59 -45.02 23.06
C ASP A 375 -5.69 -46.57 23.13
N ALA A 376 -6.76 -47.09 23.71
CA ALA A 376 -6.91 -48.51 24.08
C ALA A 376 -6.86 -49.50 22.90
N ASP A 377 -6.91 -48.98 21.67
CA ASP A 377 -6.94 -49.75 20.42
C ASP A 377 -5.59 -49.72 19.65
N GLY A 378 -4.54 -49.16 20.25
CA GLY A 378 -3.19 -49.16 19.66
C GLY A 378 -3.04 -48.22 18.46
N ILE A 379 -3.91 -47.22 18.34
CA ILE A 379 -3.81 -46.19 17.31
C ILE A 379 -3.06 -44.99 17.93
N VAL A 380 -2.15 -44.39 17.16
CA VAL A 380 -1.61 -43.08 17.54
C VAL A 380 -2.79 -42.12 17.48
N ALA A 381 -3.24 -41.61 18.64
CA ALA A 381 -4.25 -40.57 18.71
C ALA A 381 -3.79 -39.37 17.87
N ARG A 382 -4.16 -39.36 16.59
CA ARG A 382 -4.01 -38.20 15.74
C ARG A 382 -5.02 -37.22 16.31
N GLU A 383 -4.57 -36.23 17.09
CA GLU A 383 -5.34 -35.00 17.24
C GLU A 383 -5.81 -34.65 15.82
N GLU A 384 -7.12 -34.60 15.59
CA GLU A 384 -7.66 -34.16 14.30
C GLU A 384 -7.08 -32.77 14.04
N ILE A 385 -6.05 -32.72 13.20
CA ILE A 385 -5.39 -31.47 12.85
C ILE A 385 -6.39 -30.77 11.95
N GLU A 386 -7.12 -29.81 12.50
CA GLU A 386 -7.96 -28.93 11.70
C GLU A 386 -7.04 -28.15 10.75
N VAL A 387 -7.08 -28.50 9.47
CA VAL A 387 -6.30 -27.84 8.42
C VAL A 387 -7.17 -26.72 7.86
N ASP A 388 -6.71 -25.48 7.98
CA ASP A 388 -7.21 -24.36 7.20
C ASP A 388 -6.81 -24.62 5.74
N PRO A 389 -7.76 -24.77 4.79
CA PRO A 389 -7.44 -25.03 3.40
C PRO A 389 -6.76 -23.83 2.72
N GLY A 390 -6.74 -22.67 3.35
CA GLY A 390 -6.36 -21.42 2.71
C GLY A 390 -7.54 -20.78 2.00
N VAL A 391 -7.29 -19.67 1.33
CA VAL A 391 -8.31 -18.90 0.61
C VAL A 391 -7.76 -18.54 -0.74
N GLU A 392 -8.48 -18.86 -1.80
CA GLU A 392 -8.25 -18.40 -3.16
C GLU A 392 -9.61 -18.03 -3.75
N LYS A 393 -9.90 -16.74 -3.88
CA LYS A 393 -11.24 -16.28 -4.22
C LYS A 393 -11.25 -14.92 -4.92
N TRP A 394 -11.98 -14.85 -6.02
CA TRP A 394 -12.40 -13.59 -6.62
C TRP A 394 -13.64 -13.03 -5.92
N VAL A 395 -13.58 -11.74 -5.61
CA VAL A 395 -14.71 -10.92 -5.16
C VAL A 395 -14.99 -9.91 -6.26
N PRO A 396 -16.22 -9.87 -6.83
CA PRO A 396 -16.55 -8.98 -7.95
C PRO A 396 -16.46 -7.51 -7.56
N ALA A 397 -16.29 -6.63 -8.55
CA ALA A 397 -16.42 -5.19 -8.35
C ALA A 397 -17.86 -4.83 -7.91
N TYR A 398 -18.00 -3.75 -7.14
CA TYR A 398 -19.33 -3.29 -6.72
C TYR A 398 -20.16 -2.80 -7.91
N HIS A 399 -19.59 -1.91 -8.73
CA HIS A 399 -20.24 -1.36 -9.92
C HIS A 399 -19.98 -2.27 -11.12
N THR A 400 -21.03 -2.71 -11.78
CA THR A 400 -20.97 -3.46 -13.05
C THR A 400 -21.28 -2.59 -14.27
N ASP A 401 -21.72 -1.35 -14.03
CA ASP A 401 -22.00 -0.35 -15.04
C ASP A 401 -20.86 0.68 -15.05
N PRO A 402 -20.03 0.75 -16.11
CA PRO A 402 -18.92 1.69 -16.21
C PRO A 402 -19.34 3.15 -16.07
N SER A 403 -20.60 3.51 -16.39
CA SER A 403 -21.08 4.88 -16.26
C SER A 403 -21.19 5.37 -14.80
N LYS A 404 -21.13 4.45 -13.83
CA LYS A 404 -21.07 4.75 -12.40
C LYS A 404 -19.66 5.02 -11.88
N VAL A 405 -18.63 4.77 -12.71
CA VAL A 405 -17.23 5.01 -12.38
C VAL A 405 -16.78 6.29 -13.08
N VAL A 406 -16.78 7.40 -12.34
CA VAL A 406 -16.49 8.75 -12.88
C VAL A 406 -14.99 9.07 -12.78
N ASP A 407 -14.37 8.81 -11.63
CA ASP A 407 -12.93 8.99 -11.43
C ASP A 407 -12.40 7.84 -10.55
N PRO A 408 -11.54 6.94 -11.05
CA PRO A 408 -11.02 5.83 -10.25
C PRO A 408 -10.03 6.27 -9.14
N THR A 409 -9.65 7.55 -9.10
CA THR A 409 -8.65 8.09 -8.16
C THR A 409 -9.07 7.85 -6.72
N GLY A 410 -8.13 7.35 -5.92
CA GLY A 410 -8.36 7.09 -4.51
C GLY A 410 -9.20 5.84 -4.21
N GLY A 411 -9.78 5.17 -5.20
CA GLY A 411 -10.56 3.94 -5.01
C GLY A 411 -9.77 2.85 -4.29
N GLY A 412 -8.52 2.61 -4.69
CA GLY A 412 -7.63 1.65 -4.04
C GLY A 412 -7.27 1.99 -2.59
N ASN A 413 -6.93 3.26 -2.32
CA ASN A 413 -6.63 3.70 -0.96
C ASN A 413 -7.88 3.62 -0.05
N THR A 414 -9.05 3.95 -0.59
CA THR A 414 -10.35 3.85 0.10
C THR A 414 -10.71 2.40 0.39
N PHE A 415 -10.44 1.50 -0.55
CA PHE A 415 -10.54 0.05 -0.33
C PHE A 415 -9.74 -0.37 0.91
N LEU A 416 -8.47 0.03 1.00
CA LEU A 416 -7.59 -0.36 2.11
C LEU A 416 -7.99 0.23 3.46
N GLY A 417 -8.61 1.41 3.46
CA GLY A 417 -9.24 1.98 4.65
C GLY A 417 -10.37 1.09 5.18
N GLY A 418 -11.29 0.71 4.30
CA GLY A 418 -12.41 -0.18 4.62
C GLY A 418 -11.94 -1.56 5.08
N LEU A 419 -10.94 -2.12 4.38
CA LEU A 419 -10.30 -3.39 4.75
C LEU A 419 -9.70 -3.30 6.16
N GLY A 420 -8.92 -2.26 6.42
CA GLY A 420 -8.17 -2.12 7.67
C GLY A 420 -9.04 -1.92 8.90
N VAL A 421 -10.14 -1.19 8.79
CA VAL A 421 -11.07 -1.03 9.92
C VAL A 421 -11.90 -2.29 10.17
N ALA A 422 -12.28 -3.02 9.12
CA ALA A 422 -13.02 -4.28 9.26
C ALA A 422 -12.15 -5.38 9.91
N LEU A 423 -10.92 -5.55 9.43
CA LEU A 423 -9.95 -6.48 10.03
C LEU A 423 -9.62 -6.11 11.49
N ALA A 424 -9.45 -4.82 11.79
CA ALA A 424 -9.23 -4.34 13.16
C ALA A 424 -10.37 -4.70 14.14
N ARG A 425 -11.58 -4.89 13.61
CA ARG A 425 -12.77 -5.26 14.37
C ARG A 425 -13.03 -6.78 14.41
N GLY A 426 -12.16 -7.58 13.82
CA GLY A 426 -12.21 -9.03 13.86
C GLY A 426 -13.09 -9.67 12.79
N GLU A 427 -13.46 -8.93 11.74
CA GLU A 427 -14.14 -9.50 10.57
C GLU A 427 -13.24 -10.52 9.86
N SER A 428 -13.86 -11.49 9.17
CA SER A 428 -13.14 -12.41 8.28
C SER A 428 -12.46 -11.64 7.15
N LEU A 429 -11.47 -12.24 6.49
CA LEU A 429 -10.80 -11.59 5.36
C LEU A 429 -11.79 -11.30 4.22
N GLU A 430 -12.69 -12.25 3.94
CA GLU A 430 -13.73 -12.14 2.93
C GLU A 430 -14.75 -11.04 3.27
N ASP A 431 -15.20 -10.95 4.52
CA ASP A 431 -16.09 -9.88 4.98
C ASP A 431 -15.41 -8.50 4.95
N ALA A 432 -14.13 -8.45 5.34
CA ALA A 432 -13.35 -7.23 5.30
C ALA A 432 -13.14 -6.76 3.86
N VAL A 433 -12.92 -7.67 2.90
CA VAL A 433 -12.86 -7.35 1.47
C VAL A 433 -14.23 -6.91 0.94
N ALA A 434 -15.34 -7.49 1.41
CA ALA A 434 -16.66 -7.00 1.04
C ALA A 434 -16.89 -5.55 1.50
N CYS A 435 -16.46 -5.21 2.72
CA CYS A 435 -16.46 -3.83 3.21
C CYS A 435 -15.56 -2.95 2.34
N ALA A 436 -14.33 -3.40 2.06
CA ALA A 436 -13.35 -2.68 1.24
C ALA A 436 -13.87 -2.36 -0.17
N THR A 437 -14.50 -3.33 -0.84
CA THR A 437 -15.12 -3.17 -2.17
C THR A 437 -16.23 -2.12 -2.14
N VAL A 438 -17.06 -2.11 -1.10
CA VAL A 438 -18.11 -1.10 -0.92
C VAL A 438 -17.51 0.27 -0.61
N ALA A 439 -16.45 0.36 0.21
CA ALA A 439 -15.75 1.62 0.47
C ALA A 439 -15.24 2.25 -0.83
N ALA A 440 -14.55 1.47 -1.65
CA ALA A 440 -14.04 1.92 -2.96
C ALA A 440 -15.16 2.40 -3.89
N SER A 441 -16.33 1.76 -3.85
CA SER A 441 -17.47 2.12 -4.71
C SER A 441 -17.94 3.56 -4.53
N PHE A 442 -17.80 4.14 -3.33
CA PHE A 442 -18.16 5.54 -3.08
C PHE A 442 -17.12 6.49 -3.66
N ALA A 443 -15.83 6.20 -3.45
CA ALA A 443 -14.75 7.07 -3.88
C ALA A 443 -14.69 7.28 -5.39
N ILE A 444 -15.13 6.29 -6.17
CA ILE A 444 -15.02 6.33 -7.64
C ILE A 444 -16.23 6.93 -8.37
N GLU A 445 -17.28 7.30 -7.63
CA GLU A 445 -18.55 7.85 -8.21
C GLU A 445 -18.46 9.33 -8.61
N GLN A 446 -17.38 10.02 -8.25
CA GLN A 446 -17.18 11.44 -8.56
C GLN A 446 -15.70 11.82 -8.58
N VAL A 447 -15.43 13.02 -9.08
CA VAL A 447 -14.15 13.68 -8.90
C VAL A 447 -14.02 14.17 -7.44
N GLY A 448 -12.92 13.82 -6.78
CA GLY A 448 -12.66 14.16 -5.38
C GLY A 448 -13.25 13.15 -4.41
N VAL A 449 -13.65 13.60 -3.22
CA VAL A 449 -14.17 12.71 -2.16
C VAL A 449 -15.72 12.66 -2.15
N PRO A 450 -16.32 11.55 -1.68
CA PRO A 450 -17.75 11.43 -1.45
C PRO A 450 -18.29 12.52 -0.52
N THR A 451 -19.52 12.98 -0.78
CA THR A 451 -20.16 14.01 0.04
C THR A 451 -20.96 13.36 1.17
N ILE A 452 -20.65 13.73 2.42
CA ILE A 452 -21.41 13.31 3.59
C ILE A 452 -22.71 14.12 3.74
N GLY A 453 -23.79 13.44 4.09
CA GLY A 453 -25.11 14.03 4.32
C GLY A 453 -26.00 13.10 5.13
N ARG A 454 -27.31 13.27 4.97
CA ARG A 454 -28.32 12.39 5.58
C ARG A 454 -29.30 11.88 4.53
N ASP A 455 -29.74 10.64 4.67
CA ASP A 455 -30.82 10.07 3.87
C ASP A 455 -32.20 10.57 4.33
N ALA A 456 -33.26 10.09 3.67
CA ALA A 456 -34.64 10.44 3.97
C ALA A 456 -35.06 10.03 5.40
N GLU A 457 -34.42 8.99 5.94
CA GLU A 457 -34.61 8.48 7.30
C GLU A 457 -33.73 9.20 8.34
N GLY A 458 -32.92 10.17 7.92
CA GLY A 458 -32.04 10.95 8.79
C GLY A 458 -30.74 10.22 9.20
N ARG A 459 -30.45 9.05 8.64
CA ARG A 459 -29.21 8.30 8.86
C ARG A 459 -28.08 8.92 8.04
N GLU A 460 -26.83 8.74 8.49
CA GLU A 460 -25.67 9.18 7.71
C GLU A 460 -25.66 8.50 6.34
N ALA A 461 -25.44 9.31 5.30
CA ALA A 461 -25.38 8.88 3.93
C ALA A 461 -24.21 9.55 3.21
N TRP A 462 -23.57 8.82 2.30
CA TRP A 462 -22.49 9.29 1.46
C TRP A 462 -22.96 9.25 0.02
N ASN A 463 -22.83 10.35 -0.71
CA ASN A 463 -23.45 10.53 -2.02
C ASN A 463 -24.95 10.19 -2.04
N GLY A 464 -25.65 10.44 -0.92
CA GLY A 464 -27.07 10.12 -0.77
C GLY A 464 -27.38 8.64 -0.51
N HIS A 465 -26.38 7.77 -0.36
CA HIS A 465 -26.57 6.35 -0.06
C HIS A 465 -26.01 5.97 1.33
N ASN A 466 -26.76 5.16 2.07
CA ASN A 466 -26.30 4.60 3.32
C ASN A 466 -25.30 3.45 3.07
N VAL A 467 -24.18 3.45 3.81
CA VAL A 467 -23.07 2.49 3.61
C VAL A 467 -23.47 1.06 3.98
N GLU A 468 -24.26 0.87 5.04
CA GLU A 468 -24.67 -0.45 5.54
C GLU A 468 -25.68 -1.10 4.60
N ASP A 469 -26.62 -0.31 4.05
CA ASP A 469 -27.56 -0.76 3.05
C ASP A 469 -26.83 -1.18 1.76
N ARG A 470 -25.83 -0.39 1.33
CA ARG A 470 -24.97 -0.71 0.17
C ARG A 470 -24.18 -2.01 0.41
N LEU A 471 -23.63 -2.21 1.61
CA LEU A 471 -22.94 -3.45 1.95
C LEU A 471 -23.89 -4.65 1.99
N ARG A 472 -25.11 -4.48 2.52
CA ARG A 472 -26.13 -5.54 2.54
C ARG A 472 -26.54 -5.93 1.12
N GLU A 473 -26.67 -4.96 0.22
CA GLU A 473 -26.94 -5.21 -1.19
C GLU A 473 -25.78 -5.98 -1.84
N PHE A 474 -24.54 -5.55 -1.62
CA PHE A 474 -23.36 -6.21 -2.17
C PHE A 474 -23.22 -7.66 -1.67
N ARG A 475 -23.41 -7.91 -0.38
CA ARG A 475 -23.36 -9.27 0.21
C ARG A 475 -24.41 -10.22 -0.36
N LYS A 476 -25.55 -9.73 -0.86
CA LYS A 476 -26.54 -10.58 -1.54
C LYS A 476 -26.11 -11.02 -2.94
N ARG A 477 -25.08 -10.37 -3.51
CA ARG A 477 -24.51 -10.68 -4.83
C ARG A 477 -23.28 -11.62 -4.74
N LEU A 478 -22.71 -11.78 -3.55
CA LEU A 478 -21.60 -12.71 -3.25
C LEU A 478 -22.14 -14.12 -2.95
#